data_AF-A0AA43RTX0-F1
#
_entry.id   AF-A0AA43RTX0-F1
#
_cell.length_a   1.000
_cell.length_b   1.000
_cell.length_c   1.000
_cell.angle_alpha   90.00
_cell.angle_beta   90.00
_cell.angle_gamma   90.00
#
_symmetry.space_group_name_H-M   'P 1'
#
loop_
_entity.id
_entity.type
_entity.pdbx_description
1 polymer ?
#
loop_
_entity_poly.entity_id
_entity_poly.type
_entity_poly.pdbx_seq_one_letter_code
_entity_poly.pdbx_strand_id
1 'polypeptide(L)'
;MGESLVKMMLPFKIQQLLEMIIENNALSVKDAIQYLYSSKLYKQMSDEDSYLWQLSTANLYDMLHTEKREEKKNENKSAPVLLFLSFCIENFKEYKKISTEDTLFLFNKYGVLDYLEDVFDMLHTQGKEYIMREIDEYIDNRKQ
;
A
#
# COMPACT_ATOMS: atom_id res chain seq x y z
N MET A 1 -32.74 -21.86 -18.90
CA MET A 1 -31.87 -20.75 -18.47
C MET A 1 -30.48 -21.33 -18.32
N GLY A 2 -29.55 -21.00 -19.21
CA GLY A 2 -28.19 -21.52 -19.17
C GLY A 2 -27.39 -20.84 -18.06
N GLU A 3 -26.48 -21.58 -17.44
CA GLU A 3 -25.51 -20.98 -16.51
C GLU A 3 -24.69 -19.90 -17.23
N SER A 4 -24.44 -18.78 -16.55
CA SER A 4 -23.61 -17.70 -17.07
C SER A 4 -22.18 -18.22 -17.28
N LEU A 5 -21.55 -17.85 -18.41
CA LEU A 5 -20.14 -18.19 -18.72
C LEU A 5 -19.21 -17.81 -17.57
N VAL A 6 -19.52 -16.74 -16.86
CA VAL A 6 -18.76 -16.28 -15.68
C VAL A 6 -18.75 -17.36 -14.59
N LYS A 7 -19.92 -17.93 -14.26
CA LYS A 7 -20.04 -18.99 -13.25
C LYS A 7 -19.32 -20.27 -13.64
N MET A 8 -19.30 -20.59 -14.94
CA MET A 8 -18.55 -21.75 -15.44
C MET A 8 -17.03 -21.52 -15.41
N MET A 9 -16.57 -20.30 -15.73
CA MET A 9 -15.14 -19.98 -15.80
C MET A 9 -14.50 -19.69 -14.44
N LEU A 10 -15.29 -19.21 -13.48
CA LEU A 10 -14.81 -18.75 -12.18
C LEU A 10 -14.02 -19.83 -11.40
N PRO A 11 -14.48 -21.09 -11.26
CA PRO A 11 -13.72 -22.12 -10.55
C PRO A 11 -12.35 -22.39 -11.17
N PHE A 12 -12.24 -22.40 -12.51
CA PHE A 12 -10.97 -22.60 -13.20
C PHE A 12 -10.00 -21.44 -12.97
N LYS A 13 -10.49 -20.20 -13.02
CA LYS A 13 -9.68 -19.00 -12.74
C LYS A 13 -9.21 -18.97 -11.29
N ILE A 14 -10.07 -19.34 -10.34
CA ILE A 14 -9.70 -19.46 -8.92
C ILE A 14 -8.60 -20.51 -8.75
N GLN A 15 -8.74 -21.70 -9.33
CA GLN A 15 -7.73 -22.75 -9.23
C GLN A 15 -6.37 -22.25 -9.73
N GLN A 16 -6.31 -21.66 -10.93
CA GLN A 16 -5.07 -21.16 -11.50
C GLN A 16 -4.44 -20.03 -10.66
N LEU A 17 -5.27 -19.15 -10.09
CA LEU A 17 -4.80 -18.12 -9.17
C LEU A 17 -4.24 -18.71 -7.88
N LEU A 18 -4.89 -19.71 -7.30
CA LEU A 18 -4.40 -20.38 -6.09
C LEU A 18 -3.06 -21.08 -6.32
N GLU A 19 -2.89 -21.76 -7.47
CA GLU A 19 -1.62 -22.35 -7.89
C GLU A 19 -0.52 -21.27 -7.95
N MET A 20 -0.76 -20.16 -8.66
CA MET A 20 0.19 -19.04 -8.73
C MET A 20 0.50 -18.43 -7.36
N ILE A 21 -0.49 -18.26 -6.48
CA ILE A 21 -0.29 -17.69 -5.13
C ILE A 21 0.56 -18.63 -4.26
N ILE A 22 0.29 -19.93 -4.28
CA ILE A 22 1.04 -20.92 -3.49
C ILE A 22 2.51 -20.93 -3.93
N GLU A 23 2.75 -20.93 -5.24
CA GLU A 23 4.10 -20.97 -5.82
C GLU A 23 4.89 -19.68 -5.55
N ASN A 24 4.28 -18.50 -5.78
CA ASN A 24 5.01 -17.23 -5.74
C ASN A 24 5.05 -16.58 -4.34
N ASN A 25 4.08 -16.86 -3.47
CA ASN A 25 4.00 -16.25 -2.13
C ASN A 25 4.43 -17.22 -1.01
N ALA A 26 4.82 -18.45 -1.34
CA ALA A 26 5.18 -19.51 -0.40
C ALA A 26 4.10 -19.73 0.70
N LEU A 27 2.83 -19.62 0.32
CA LEU A 27 1.69 -19.79 1.23
C LEU A 27 1.23 -21.24 1.27
N SER A 28 0.70 -21.68 2.43
CA SER A 28 -0.02 -22.95 2.49
C SER A 28 -1.31 -22.87 1.67
N VAL A 29 -1.86 -24.02 1.26
CA VAL A 29 -3.16 -24.08 0.55
C VAL A 29 -4.25 -23.34 1.32
N LYS A 30 -4.30 -23.51 2.65
CA LYS A 30 -5.28 -22.84 3.52
C LYS A 30 -5.11 -21.32 3.47
N ASP A 31 -3.88 -20.84 3.59
CA ASP A 31 -3.58 -19.41 3.61
C ASP A 31 -3.81 -18.78 2.24
N ALA A 32 -3.50 -19.49 1.15
CA ALA A 32 -3.78 -19.04 -0.21
C ALA A 32 -5.29 -18.90 -0.49
N ILE A 33 -6.10 -19.86 -0.01
CA ILE A 33 -7.56 -19.75 -0.06
C ILE A 33 -8.03 -18.52 0.72
N GLN A 34 -7.57 -18.35 1.95
CA GLN A 34 -7.96 -17.18 2.75
C GLN A 34 -7.51 -15.86 2.11
N TYR A 35 -6.30 -15.82 1.56
CA TYR A 35 -5.71 -14.67 0.88
C TYR A 35 -6.52 -14.25 -0.35
N LEU A 36 -6.91 -15.20 -1.20
CA LEU A 36 -7.72 -14.92 -2.39
C LEU A 36 -9.18 -14.58 -2.04
N TYR A 37 -9.87 -15.40 -1.24
CA TYR A 37 -11.31 -15.23 -0.99
C TYR A 37 -11.65 -14.01 -0.12
N SER A 38 -10.68 -13.48 0.63
CA SER A 38 -10.84 -12.21 1.37
C SER A 38 -10.69 -10.97 0.48
N SER A 39 -10.20 -11.12 -0.75
CA SER A 39 -9.88 -9.99 -1.63
C SER A 39 -11.11 -9.30 -2.23
N LYS A 40 -10.95 -8.02 -2.58
CA LYS A 40 -11.89 -7.28 -3.41
C LYS A 40 -11.90 -7.86 -4.83
N LEU A 41 -10.75 -8.28 -5.35
CA LEU A 41 -10.65 -8.95 -6.64
C LEU A 41 -11.60 -10.15 -6.73
N TYR A 42 -11.63 -11.04 -5.74
CA TYR A 42 -12.52 -12.19 -5.74
C TYR A 42 -14.00 -11.77 -5.83
N LYS A 43 -14.42 -10.75 -5.08
CA LYS A 43 -15.78 -10.21 -5.13
C LYS A 43 -16.12 -9.72 -6.54
N GLN A 44 -15.20 -9.01 -7.19
CA GLN A 44 -15.38 -8.53 -8.56
C GLN A 44 -15.39 -9.68 -9.57
N MET A 45 -14.54 -10.70 -9.41
CA MET A 45 -14.55 -11.87 -10.28
C MET A 45 -15.86 -12.67 -10.22
N SER A 46 -16.56 -12.62 -9.08
CA SER A 46 -17.90 -13.22 -8.93
C SER A 46 -19.02 -12.36 -9.49
N ASP A 47 -18.73 -11.13 -9.90
CA ASP A 47 -19.67 -10.19 -10.53
C ASP A 47 -19.62 -10.34 -12.05
N GLU A 48 -20.78 -10.58 -12.67
CA GLU A 48 -20.90 -10.84 -14.11
C GLU A 48 -20.59 -9.59 -14.95
N ASP A 49 -20.83 -8.40 -14.40
CA ASP A 49 -20.63 -7.11 -15.09
C ASP A 49 -19.18 -6.61 -15.03
N SER A 50 -18.30 -7.31 -14.31
CA SER A 50 -16.90 -6.92 -14.11
C SER A 50 -15.99 -7.20 -15.32
N TYR A 51 -16.40 -8.14 -16.19
CA TYR A 51 -15.61 -8.67 -17.31
C TYR A 51 -14.20 -9.22 -16.94
N LEU A 52 -13.89 -9.38 -15.65
CA LEU A 52 -12.55 -9.77 -15.20
C LEU A 52 -12.15 -11.20 -15.59
N TRP A 53 -13.12 -12.07 -15.86
CA TRP A 53 -12.91 -13.43 -16.36
C TRP A 53 -12.16 -13.46 -17.70
N GLN A 54 -12.17 -12.36 -18.46
CA GLN A 54 -11.44 -12.22 -19.73
C GLN A 54 -9.94 -11.99 -19.53
N LEU A 55 -9.53 -11.50 -18.36
CA LEU A 55 -8.13 -11.20 -18.09
C LEU A 55 -7.30 -12.48 -17.97
N SER A 56 -6.01 -12.35 -18.30
CA SER A 56 -5.03 -13.42 -18.09
C SER A 56 -4.88 -13.68 -16.58
N THR A 57 -4.50 -14.90 -16.23
CA THR A 57 -4.24 -15.27 -14.83
C THR A 57 -3.10 -14.42 -14.23
N ALA A 58 -2.10 -14.05 -15.03
CA ALA A 58 -1.04 -13.13 -14.63
C ALA A 58 -1.57 -11.74 -14.28
N ASN A 59 -2.44 -11.15 -15.11
CA ASN A 59 -3.02 -9.83 -14.82
C ASN A 59 -3.87 -9.88 -13.54
N LEU A 60 -4.66 -10.93 -13.36
CA LEU A 60 -5.46 -11.12 -12.13
C LEU A 60 -4.55 -11.28 -10.90
N TYR A 61 -3.44 -11.98 -11.04
CA TYR A 61 -2.44 -12.11 -9.99
C TYR A 61 -1.79 -10.75 -9.64
N ASP A 62 -1.39 -9.96 -10.64
CA ASP A 62 -0.83 -8.62 -10.44
C ASP A 62 -1.82 -7.68 -9.75
N MET A 63 -3.10 -7.75 -10.12
CA MET A 63 -4.18 -7.01 -9.46
C MET A 63 -4.31 -7.42 -7.98
N LEU A 64 -4.35 -8.73 -7.70
CA LEU A 64 -4.43 -9.24 -6.33
C LEU A 64 -3.22 -8.82 -5.50
N HIS A 65 -2.03 -8.94 -6.07
CA HIS A 65 -0.79 -8.58 -5.41
C HIS A 65 -0.75 -7.07 -5.10
N THR A 66 -1.22 -6.24 -6.03
CA THR A 66 -1.34 -4.78 -5.83
C THR A 66 -2.31 -4.47 -4.69
N GLU A 67 -3.51 -5.05 -4.71
CA GLU A 67 -4.50 -4.91 -3.65
C GLU A 67 -3.91 -5.26 -2.28
N LYS A 68 -3.24 -6.41 -2.18
CA LYS A 68 -2.70 -6.92 -0.92
C LYS A 68 -1.51 -6.12 -0.42
N ARG A 69 -0.72 -5.52 -1.32
CA ARG A 69 0.33 -4.56 -0.97
C ARG A 69 -0.26 -3.26 -0.41
N GLU A 70 -1.36 -2.77 -0.99
CA GLU A 70 -2.05 -1.58 -0.49
C GLU A 70 -2.76 -1.83 0.85
N GLU A 71 -3.38 -3.00 1.03
CA GLU A 71 -3.94 -3.43 2.32
C GLU A 71 -2.84 -3.46 3.39
N LYS A 72 -1.67 -4.06 3.08
CA LYS A 72 -0.52 -4.00 3.98
C LYS A 72 -0.01 -2.59 4.23
N LYS A 73 0.02 -1.68 3.23
CA LYS A 73 0.42 -0.27 3.45
C LYS A 73 -0.56 0.44 4.41
N ASN A 74 -1.86 0.14 4.30
CA ASN A 74 -2.89 0.70 5.17
C ASN A 74 -2.90 0.08 6.58
N GLU A 75 -2.62 -1.22 6.71
CA GLU A 75 -2.45 -1.92 7.99
C GLU A 75 -1.12 -1.55 8.68
N ASN A 76 -0.06 -1.26 7.89
CA ASN A 76 1.26 -0.83 8.36
C ASN A 76 1.37 0.65 8.75
N LYS A 77 0.25 1.37 8.93
CA LYS A 77 0.23 2.52 9.85
C LYS A 77 0.37 2.01 11.29
N SER A 78 1.51 1.35 11.55
CA SER A 78 1.92 0.79 12.82
C SER A 78 2.26 1.94 13.77
N ALA A 79 2.02 1.74 15.08
CA ALA A 79 2.34 2.75 16.09
C ALA A 79 3.75 3.37 15.97
N PRO A 80 4.82 2.63 15.57
CA PRO A 80 6.13 3.20 15.29
C PRO A 80 6.16 4.24 14.17
N VAL A 81 5.47 4.00 13.05
CA VAL A 81 5.40 4.95 11.92
C VAL A 81 4.66 6.20 12.36
N LEU A 82 3.52 6.06 13.05
CA LEU A 82 2.76 7.20 13.58
C LEU A 82 3.58 8.02 14.58
N LEU A 83 4.34 7.36 15.44
CA LEU A 83 5.24 8.00 16.39
C LEU A 83 6.34 8.78 15.65
N PHE A 84 6.94 8.17 14.62
CA PHE A 84 7.97 8.81 13.81
C PHE A 84 7.46 10.02 13.04
N LEU A 85 6.28 9.93 12.40
CA LEU A 85 5.68 11.07 11.71
C LEU A 85 5.34 12.21 12.68
N SER A 86 4.79 11.89 13.85
CA SER A 86 4.53 12.87 14.91
C SER A 86 5.82 13.52 15.39
N PHE A 87 6.87 12.73 15.60
CA PHE A 87 8.21 13.22 15.94
C PHE A 87 8.73 14.19 14.87
N CYS A 88 8.59 13.85 13.58
CA CYS A 88 9.06 14.71 12.49
C CYS A 88 8.32 16.04 12.46
N ILE A 89 6.99 16.04 12.59
CA ILE A 89 6.17 17.27 12.60
C ILE A 89 6.57 18.17 13.78
N GLU A 90 6.62 17.63 15.00
CA GLU A 90 6.91 18.42 16.20
C GLU A 90 8.32 19.02 16.17
N ASN A 91 9.32 18.23 15.75
CA ASN A 91 10.69 18.71 15.70
C ASN A 91 10.93 19.65 14.51
N PHE A 92 10.23 19.48 13.38
CA PHE A 92 10.38 20.37 12.24
C PHE A 92 9.80 21.75 12.52
N LYS A 93 8.65 21.80 13.21
CA LYS A 93 8.06 23.03 13.74
C LYS A 93 9.06 23.83 14.56
N GLU A 94 9.74 23.18 15.50
CA GLU A 94 10.78 23.81 16.33
C GLU A 94 12.02 24.21 15.53
N TYR A 95 12.47 23.35 14.60
CA TYR A 95 13.63 23.58 13.75
C TYR A 95 13.44 24.82 12.86
N LYS A 96 12.25 24.99 12.26
CA LYS A 96 11.91 26.13 11.41
C LYS A 96 11.32 27.33 12.16
N LYS A 97 10.96 27.16 13.43
CA LYS A 97 10.28 28.17 14.26
C LYS A 97 8.98 28.67 13.62
N ILE A 98 8.19 27.75 13.08
CA ILE A 98 6.89 28.01 12.45
C ILE A 98 5.76 27.39 13.28
N SER A 99 4.50 27.68 12.95
CA SER A 99 3.36 27.06 13.61
C SER A 99 3.17 25.59 13.18
N THR A 100 2.38 24.84 13.94
CA THR A 100 1.98 23.48 13.53
C THR A 100 1.15 23.54 12.24
N GLU A 101 0.29 24.54 12.10
CA GLU A 101 -0.54 24.78 10.91
C GLU A 101 0.32 25.02 9.68
N ASP A 102 1.33 25.88 9.78
CA ASP A 102 2.28 26.15 8.68
C ASP A 102 3.13 24.93 8.34
N THR A 103 3.51 24.15 9.36
CA THR A 103 4.26 22.90 9.18
C THR A 103 3.44 21.89 8.39
N LEU A 104 2.19 21.67 8.80
CA LEU A 104 1.27 20.77 8.11
C LEU A 104 0.96 21.26 6.68
N PHE A 105 0.80 22.57 6.50
CA PHE A 105 0.63 23.16 5.17
C PHE A 105 1.82 22.87 4.25
N LEU A 106 3.05 23.07 4.74
CA LEU A 106 4.27 22.74 3.98
C LEU A 106 4.36 21.24 3.68
N PHE A 107 4.12 20.40 4.69
CA PHE A 107 4.23 18.95 4.56
C PHE A 107 3.22 18.41 3.54
N ASN A 108 1.99 18.93 3.55
CA ASN A 108 0.98 18.57 2.58
C ASN A 108 1.32 19.12 1.18
N LYS A 109 1.73 20.39 1.08
CA LYS A 109 2.08 21.03 -0.19
C LYS A 109 3.19 20.28 -0.94
N TYR A 110 4.18 19.78 -0.22
CA TYR A 110 5.34 19.11 -0.80
C TYR A 110 5.34 17.59 -0.62
N GLY A 111 4.26 16.96 -0.14
CA GLY A 111 4.16 15.49 0.00
C GLY A 111 5.18 14.88 0.97
N VAL A 112 5.53 15.59 2.04
CA VAL A 112 6.59 15.19 2.99
C VAL A 112 6.21 13.95 3.78
N LEU A 113 4.94 13.81 4.20
CA LEU A 113 4.50 12.66 4.98
C LEU A 113 4.63 11.36 4.18
N ASP A 114 4.23 11.36 2.91
CA ASP A 114 4.36 10.19 2.04
C ASP A 114 5.83 9.79 1.88
N TYR A 115 6.73 10.77 1.71
CA TYR A 115 8.16 10.51 1.66
C TYR A 115 8.70 9.93 2.96
N LEU A 116 8.35 10.53 4.11
CA LEU A 116 8.78 10.04 5.42
C LEU A 116 8.28 8.63 5.71
N GLU A 117 7.07 8.28 5.26
CA GLU A 117 6.58 6.90 5.29
C GLU A 117 7.43 5.97 4.42
N ASP A 118 7.73 6.37 3.18
CA ASP A 118 8.49 5.56 2.23
C ASP A 118 9.96 5.34 2.65
N VAL A 119 10.57 6.28 3.38
CA VAL A 119 11.96 6.16 3.88
C VAL A 119 12.05 5.82 5.38
N PHE A 120 10.94 5.43 6.01
CA PHE A 120 10.86 5.17 7.45
C PHE A 120 11.98 4.26 7.95
N ASP A 121 12.17 3.10 7.32
CA ASP A 121 13.17 2.10 7.72
C ASP A 121 14.60 2.66 7.76
N MET A 122 14.91 3.67 6.94
CA MET A 122 16.22 4.31 6.88
C MET A 122 16.36 5.47 7.87
N LEU A 123 15.31 6.27 8.05
CA LEU A 123 15.38 7.50 8.84
C LEU A 123 15.03 7.33 10.34
N HIS A 124 14.20 6.37 10.72
CA HIS A 124 13.69 6.27 12.10
C HIS A 124 14.76 5.95 13.14
N THR A 125 15.95 5.47 12.72
CA THR A 125 17.11 5.22 13.60
C THR A 125 18.11 6.38 13.62
N GLN A 126 17.89 7.44 12.83
CA GLN A 126 18.83 8.55 12.68
C GLN A 126 18.65 9.61 13.77
N GLY A 127 19.68 10.44 13.95
CA GLY A 127 19.62 11.58 14.87
C GLY A 127 18.66 12.67 14.40
N LYS A 128 18.02 13.37 15.35
CA LYS A 128 17.06 14.45 15.09
C LYS A 128 17.57 15.47 14.08
N GLU A 129 18.78 15.99 14.27
CA GLU A 129 19.38 17.04 13.43
C GLU A 129 19.61 16.57 11.99
N TYR A 130 19.84 15.27 11.78
CA TYR A 130 19.95 14.69 10.45
C TYR A 130 18.58 14.64 9.78
N ILE A 131 17.57 14.11 10.47
CA ILE A 131 16.20 13.99 9.97
C ILE A 131 15.65 15.38 9.58
N MET A 132 15.87 16.41 10.41
CA MET A 132 15.37 17.77 10.11
C MET A 132 16.00 18.35 8.84
N ARG A 133 17.30 18.12 8.62
CA ARG A 133 17.98 18.57 7.41
C ARG A 133 17.49 17.83 6.18
N GLU A 134 17.30 16.51 6.28
CA GLU A 134 16.77 15.69 5.17
C GLU A 134 15.38 16.18 4.74
N ILE A 135 14.49 16.46 5.69
CA ILE A 135 13.16 17.02 5.40
C ILE A 135 13.27 18.39 4.72
N ASP A 136 14.17 19.24 5.21
CA ASP A 136 14.36 20.57 4.65
C ASP A 136 14.89 20.55 3.22
N GLU A 137 15.92 19.72 2.99
CA GLU A 137 16.50 19.48 1.67
C GLU A 137 15.46 18.91 0.70
N TYR A 138 14.64 17.97 1.15
CA TYR A 138 13.53 17.42 0.36
C TYR A 138 12.53 18.51 -0.06
N ILE A 139 12.13 19.38 0.86
CA ILE A 139 11.21 20.49 0.58
C ILE A 139 11.87 21.49 -0.40
N ASP A 140 13.13 21.86 -0.17
CA ASP A 140 13.83 22.85 -0.98
C ASP A 140 14.07 22.36 -2.41
N ASN A 141 14.36 21.07 -2.59
CA ASN A 141 14.48 20.45 -3.92
C ASN A 141 13.15 20.48 -4.72
N ARG A 142 12.00 20.57 -4.05
CA ARG A 142 10.67 20.66 -4.68
C ARG A 142 10.14 22.08 -4.84
N LYS A 143 10.84 23.08 -4.30
CA LYS A 143 10.52 24.50 -4.54
C LYS A 143 11.08 25.00 -5.88
N GLN A 144 12.08 24.31 -6.42
CA GLN A 144 12.70 24.58 -7.73
C GLN A 144 11.77 24.16 -8.86
#